data_AF-A0A5D4K973-F1
#
_entry.id   AF-A0A5D4K973-F1
#
_cell.length_a   1.000
_cell.length_b   1.000
_cell.length_c   1.000
_cell.angle_alpha   90.00
_cell.angle_beta   90.00
_cell.angle_gamma   90.00
#
_symmetry.space_group_name_H-M   'P 1'
#
loop_
_entity.id
_entity.type
_entity.pdbx_description
1 polymer ?
#
loop_
_entity_poly.entity_id
_entity_poly.type
_entity_poly.pdbx_seq_one_letter_code
_entity_poly.pdbx_strand_id
1 'polypeptide(L)'
;MSKKYSFPGHSKKKHCQKAKVKDVSCQADSYNVPGGTYVPVILAYVNLETDIASHVTLPSPAKEIKSIKKNVSLKQCEVLKHPGARGKAKIFVKGTIHKNIQYVESCNGYLRDYSVDVPFTCIDEIFIPGADRELKSQKSSLTHEYKYSSKNKLGGDPHKSGSYTHEYFNEPIECVLKSADIMEIDLYKDYKHGRFTNLTERMEVNLWLMLVQNQERFAYHDEDAPDCPLLEDEVEEMEEPSSERKPSKTILDLIQERIDRMNS
;
A
#
# COMPACT_ATOMS: atom_id res chain seq x y z
N MET A 1 -29.25 -45.51 25.70
CA MET A 1 -28.91 -44.32 26.53
C MET A 1 -27.93 -43.45 25.77
N SER A 2 -28.32 -42.25 25.31
CA SER A 2 -27.40 -41.35 24.60
C SER A 2 -27.10 -40.14 25.47
N LYS A 3 -25.86 -40.04 25.98
CA LYS A 3 -25.40 -38.87 26.73
C LYS A 3 -25.07 -37.75 25.75
N LYS A 4 -25.95 -36.74 25.67
CA LYS A 4 -25.64 -35.49 24.96
C LYS A 4 -24.48 -34.80 25.67
N TYR A 5 -23.34 -34.65 24.99
CA TYR A 5 -22.31 -33.70 25.41
C TYR A 5 -22.85 -32.28 25.21
N SER A 6 -22.99 -31.54 26.31
CA SER A 6 -23.28 -30.11 26.29
C SER A 6 -21.96 -29.36 26.43
N PHE A 7 -21.61 -28.54 25.45
CA PHE A 7 -20.43 -27.68 25.53
C PHE A 7 -20.69 -26.58 26.59
N PRO A 8 -19.81 -26.43 27.61
CA PRO A 8 -20.06 -25.49 28.69
C PRO A 8 -19.82 -24.05 28.24
N GLY A 9 -20.92 -23.28 28.18
CA GLY A 9 -20.93 -21.84 28.45
C GLY A 9 -20.31 -20.94 27.38
N HIS A 10 -21.17 -20.23 26.64
CA HIS A 10 -20.79 -18.90 26.14
C HIS A 10 -20.37 -18.04 27.34
N SER A 11 -19.07 -17.74 27.43
CA SER A 11 -18.55 -16.76 28.37
C SER A 11 -19.20 -15.41 28.07
N LYS A 12 -20.14 -14.99 28.93
CA LYS A 12 -20.63 -13.61 28.95
C LYS A 12 -19.40 -12.73 29.17
N LYS A 13 -18.94 -12.03 28.12
CA LYS A 13 -17.70 -11.25 28.12
C LYS A 13 -17.68 -10.36 29.38
N LYS A 14 -16.87 -10.73 30.37
CA LYS A 14 -16.74 -9.94 31.61
C LYS A 14 -16.13 -8.59 31.21
N HIS A 15 -16.92 -7.52 31.31
CA HIS A 15 -16.41 -6.19 31.06
C HIS A 15 -15.26 -5.89 32.03
N CYS A 16 -14.14 -5.40 31.51
CA CYS A 16 -13.00 -4.99 32.31
C CYS A 16 -13.41 -3.87 33.28
N GLN A 17 -12.93 -3.95 34.52
CA GLN A 17 -13.13 -2.86 35.48
C GLN A 17 -12.33 -1.64 35.03
N LYS A 18 -12.97 -0.45 35.07
CA LYS A 18 -12.28 0.81 34.81
C LYS A 18 -11.50 1.24 36.05
N ALA A 19 -10.28 1.72 35.88
CA ALA A 19 -9.50 2.31 36.97
C ALA A 19 -10.16 3.60 37.47
N LYS A 20 -10.03 3.88 38.78
CA LYS A 20 -10.43 5.17 39.36
C LYS A 20 -9.27 6.16 39.24
N VAL A 21 -9.44 7.15 38.38
CA VAL A 21 -8.50 8.28 38.27
C VAL A 21 -8.71 9.22 39.46
N LYS A 22 -7.61 9.72 40.06
CA LYS A 22 -7.66 10.61 41.22
C LYS A 22 -7.50 12.08 40.86
N ASP A 23 -6.67 12.36 39.86
CA ASP A 23 -6.33 13.70 39.39
C ASP A 23 -5.88 13.61 37.93
N VAL A 24 -6.04 14.69 37.16
CA VAL A 24 -5.58 14.83 35.76
C VAL A 24 -5.20 16.28 35.51
N SER A 25 -4.00 16.50 34.97
CA SER A 25 -3.56 17.78 34.43
C SER A 25 -3.17 17.62 32.94
N CYS A 26 -3.24 18.72 32.20
CA CYS A 26 -2.87 18.78 30.79
C CYS A 26 -2.16 20.12 30.53
N GLN A 27 -1.06 20.07 29.78
CA GLN A 27 -0.35 21.21 29.24
C GLN A 27 -0.12 20.95 27.75
N ALA A 28 -0.19 22.00 26.93
CA ALA A 28 0.10 21.94 25.51
C ALA A 28 0.99 23.12 25.13
N ASP A 29 2.09 22.83 24.47
CA ASP A 29 2.98 23.81 23.85
C ASP A 29 2.89 23.62 22.32
N SER A 30 2.91 24.71 21.55
CA SER A 30 2.83 24.68 20.09
C SER A 30 3.99 25.43 19.44
N TYR A 31 4.44 24.93 18.30
CA TYR A 31 5.56 25.48 17.54
C TYR A 31 5.09 25.81 16.12
N ASN A 32 5.59 26.90 15.55
CA ASN A 32 5.30 27.24 14.15
C ASN A 32 6.15 26.35 13.22
N VAL A 33 5.52 25.78 12.19
CA VAL A 33 6.18 24.92 11.20
C VAL A 33 6.45 25.76 9.94
N PRO A 34 7.72 26.04 9.58
CA PRO A 34 8.06 26.94 8.48
C PRO A 34 7.85 26.26 7.12
N GLY A 35 6.60 26.18 6.69
CA GLY A 35 6.21 25.49 5.46
C GLY A 35 6.26 23.97 5.58
N GLY A 36 5.66 23.31 4.59
CA GLY A 36 5.47 21.87 4.55
C GLY A 36 4.15 21.52 3.85
N THR A 37 4.14 20.42 3.13
CA THR A 37 2.93 19.87 2.50
C THR A 37 2.81 18.38 2.82
N TYR A 38 1.59 17.91 2.97
CA TYR A 38 1.28 16.49 3.21
C TYR A 38 0.60 15.95 1.96
N VAL A 39 1.31 15.13 1.20
CA VAL A 39 0.90 14.74 -0.17
C VAL A 39 1.04 13.23 -0.41
N PRO A 40 0.14 12.61 -1.19
CA PRO A 40 0.30 11.24 -1.64
C PRO A 40 1.44 11.14 -2.66
N VAL A 41 2.48 10.39 -2.31
CA VAL A 41 3.64 10.12 -3.16
C VAL A 41 3.52 8.70 -3.73
N ILE A 42 3.64 8.57 -5.05
CA ILE A 42 3.73 7.26 -5.72
C ILE A 42 5.13 6.69 -5.45
N LEU A 43 5.18 5.52 -4.81
CA LEU A 43 6.42 4.87 -4.38
C LEU A 43 7.00 3.93 -5.44
N ALA A 44 6.13 3.20 -6.15
CA ALA A 44 6.48 2.29 -7.24
C ALA A 44 5.24 1.89 -8.04
N TYR A 45 5.47 1.46 -9.28
CA TYR A 45 4.58 0.54 -9.99
C TYR A 45 5.17 -0.86 -9.88
N VAL A 46 4.34 -1.84 -9.53
CA VAL A 46 4.73 -3.23 -9.31
C VAL A 46 3.86 -4.10 -10.20
N ASN A 47 4.49 -4.88 -11.09
CA ASN A 47 3.85 -6.05 -11.68
C ASN A 47 4.12 -7.24 -10.73
N LEU A 48 3.05 -7.88 -10.25
CA LEU A 48 3.14 -9.04 -9.37
C LEU A 48 2.45 -10.23 -10.04
N GLU A 49 3.25 -11.24 -10.36
CA GLU A 49 2.84 -12.44 -11.11
C GLU A 49 2.62 -13.59 -10.12
N THR A 50 1.61 -14.43 -10.34
CA THR A 50 1.38 -15.61 -9.50
C THR A 50 0.84 -16.80 -10.28
N ASP A 51 1.56 -17.92 -10.21
CA ASP A 51 1.13 -19.21 -10.75
C ASP A 51 0.10 -19.88 -9.82
N ILE A 52 -1.00 -20.35 -10.41
CA ILE A 52 -2.10 -21.02 -9.71
C ILE A 52 -2.44 -22.31 -10.45
N ALA A 53 -2.30 -23.45 -9.77
CA ALA A 53 -2.88 -24.71 -10.20
C ALA A 53 -4.20 -24.95 -9.46
N SER A 54 -5.28 -25.17 -10.20
CA SER A 54 -6.66 -25.22 -9.71
C SER A 54 -7.37 -26.50 -10.18
N HIS A 55 -8.32 -26.98 -9.38
CA HIS A 55 -9.19 -28.09 -9.73
C HIS A 55 -10.65 -27.66 -9.54
N VAL A 56 -11.40 -27.60 -10.63
CA VAL A 56 -12.82 -27.24 -10.63
C VAL A 56 -13.64 -28.45 -11.06
N THR A 57 -14.50 -28.93 -10.17
CA THR A 57 -15.47 -29.99 -10.47
C THR A 57 -16.82 -29.36 -10.81
N LEU A 58 -17.32 -29.63 -12.02
CA LEU A 58 -18.65 -29.17 -12.43
C LEU A 58 -19.75 -29.99 -11.71
N PRO A 59 -20.92 -29.39 -11.41
CA PRO A 59 -22.05 -30.10 -10.81
C PRO A 59 -22.58 -31.28 -11.63
N SER A 60 -22.35 -31.29 -12.94
CA SER A 60 -22.72 -32.36 -13.86
C SER A 60 -21.71 -32.49 -15.02
N PRO A 61 -21.65 -33.64 -15.72
CA PRO A 61 -20.67 -33.82 -16.79
C PRO A 61 -20.96 -32.91 -18.00
N ALA A 62 -20.04 -32.02 -18.33
CA ALA A 62 -20.07 -31.19 -19.53
C ALA A 62 -19.69 -31.99 -20.77
N LYS A 63 -20.32 -31.69 -21.89
CA LYS A 63 -19.84 -32.03 -23.24
C LYS A 63 -18.91 -30.96 -23.79
N GLU A 64 -19.21 -29.70 -23.50
CA GLU A 64 -18.49 -28.53 -24.02
C GLU A 64 -18.70 -27.33 -23.08
N ILE A 65 -17.66 -26.52 -22.87
CA ILE A 65 -17.76 -25.21 -22.21
C ILE A 65 -17.99 -24.15 -23.29
N LYS A 66 -18.92 -23.23 -23.04
CA LYS A 66 -19.30 -22.14 -23.95
C LYS A 66 -18.67 -20.81 -23.58
N SER A 67 -18.53 -20.50 -22.29
CA SER A 67 -17.78 -19.34 -21.83
C SER A 67 -17.29 -19.52 -20.39
N ILE A 68 -16.18 -18.88 -20.03
CA ILE A 68 -15.75 -18.71 -18.63
C ILE A 68 -15.43 -17.23 -18.43
N LYS A 69 -16.34 -16.50 -17.77
CA LYS A 69 -16.09 -15.13 -17.31
C LYS A 69 -15.29 -15.16 -16.02
N LYS A 70 -14.34 -14.23 -15.86
CA LYS A 70 -13.42 -14.19 -14.72
C LYS A 70 -13.29 -12.77 -14.20
N ASN A 71 -13.44 -12.60 -12.89
CA ASN A 71 -13.24 -11.32 -12.22
C ASN A 71 -12.18 -11.51 -11.13
N VAL A 72 -11.05 -10.79 -11.23
CA VAL A 72 -10.04 -10.75 -10.16
C VAL A 72 -10.49 -9.75 -9.10
N SER A 73 -10.34 -10.12 -7.84
CA SER A 73 -10.59 -9.25 -6.68
C SER A 73 -9.49 -9.41 -5.64
N LEU A 74 -9.05 -8.32 -5.03
CA LEU A 74 -8.12 -8.35 -3.90
C LEU A 74 -8.89 -8.18 -2.58
N LYS A 75 -8.58 -9.02 -1.60
CA LYS A 75 -9.13 -9.01 -0.24
C LYS A 75 -8.12 -8.44 0.76
N GLN A 76 -6.84 -8.39 0.40
CA GLN A 76 -5.75 -7.82 1.17
C GLN A 76 -4.62 -7.44 0.20
N CYS A 77 -4.01 -6.28 0.42
CA CYS A 77 -2.70 -5.92 -0.13
C CYS A 77 -1.99 -5.06 0.92
N GLU A 78 -0.99 -5.64 1.59
CA GLU A 78 -0.21 -4.98 2.63
C GLU A 78 1.24 -4.88 2.18
N VAL A 79 1.91 -3.78 2.48
CA VAL A 79 3.36 -3.61 2.22
C VAL A 79 4.06 -3.29 3.54
N LEU A 80 5.08 -4.07 3.89
CA LEU A 80 5.89 -3.87 5.10
C LEU A 80 7.36 -3.65 4.71
N LYS A 81 7.98 -2.56 5.17
CA LYS A 81 9.38 -2.30 4.82
C LYS A 81 10.33 -3.26 5.53
N HIS A 82 11.46 -3.54 4.87
CA HIS A 82 12.45 -4.44 5.43
C HIS A 82 13.19 -3.75 6.59
N PRO A 83 13.21 -4.34 7.81
CA PRO A 83 13.63 -3.63 9.03
C PRO A 83 15.13 -3.29 9.12
N GLY A 84 15.92 -3.75 8.14
CA GLY A 84 17.37 -3.54 8.03
C GLY A 84 17.92 -3.42 6.60
N ALA A 85 17.07 -3.28 5.56
CA ALA A 85 17.54 -3.07 4.18
C ALA A 85 16.87 -1.83 3.58
N ARG A 86 17.67 -0.85 3.16
CA ARG A 86 17.15 0.43 2.63
C ARG A 86 16.44 0.20 1.30
N GLY A 87 15.27 0.82 1.15
CA GLY A 87 14.45 0.73 -0.06
C GLY A 87 13.79 -0.63 -0.31
N LYS A 88 14.04 -1.68 0.47
CA LYS A 88 13.38 -2.98 0.30
C LYS A 88 12.11 -3.07 1.16
N ALA A 89 11.09 -3.74 0.63
CA ALA A 89 9.86 -4.08 1.36
C ALA A 89 9.33 -5.44 0.91
N LYS A 90 8.43 -6.03 1.69
CA LYS A 90 7.65 -7.20 1.28
C LYS A 90 6.20 -6.79 1.03
N ILE A 91 5.66 -7.23 -0.10
CA ILE A 91 4.24 -7.11 -0.43
C ILE A 91 3.53 -8.42 -0.11
N PHE A 92 2.32 -8.32 0.45
CA PHE A 92 1.49 -9.45 0.86
C PHE A 92 0.10 -9.29 0.24
N VAL A 93 -0.15 -10.03 -0.84
CA VAL A 93 -1.41 -9.97 -1.59
C VAL A 93 -2.24 -11.21 -1.32
N LYS A 94 -3.54 -11.02 -1.05
CA LYS A 94 -4.54 -12.09 -1.03
C LYS A 94 -5.70 -11.70 -1.93
N GLY A 95 -6.02 -12.56 -2.88
CA GLY A 95 -7.08 -12.32 -3.84
C GLY A 95 -8.01 -13.51 -4.05
N THR A 96 -8.95 -13.34 -4.95
CA THR A 96 -9.87 -14.38 -5.41
C THR A 96 -10.27 -14.08 -6.84
N ILE A 97 -10.16 -15.09 -7.69
CA ILE A 97 -10.70 -15.10 -9.05
C ILE A 97 -12.10 -15.69 -8.96
N HIS A 98 -13.11 -14.86 -9.17
CA HIS A 98 -14.47 -15.34 -9.31
C HIS A 98 -14.68 -15.80 -10.75
N LYS A 99 -14.83 -17.12 -10.96
CA LYS A 99 -15.11 -17.74 -12.26
C LYS A 99 -16.61 -18.00 -12.39
N ASN A 100 -17.20 -17.61 -13.52
CA ASN A 100 -18.56 -17.99 -13.90
C ASN A 100 -18.51 -18.75 -15.24
N ILE A 101 -18.79 -20.05 -15.15
CA ILE A 101 -18.61 -21.07 -16.18
C ILE A 101 -19.96 -21.42 -16.79
N GLN A 102 -20.09 -21.27 -18.10
CA GLN A 102 -21.26 -21.68 -18.86
C GLN A 102 -20.93 -22.92 -19.69
N TYR A 103 -21.68 -24.01 -19.54
CA TYR A 103 -21.40 -25.28 -20.22
C TYR A 103 -22.68 -26.00 -20.65
N VAL A 104 -22.57 -26.94 -21.59
CA VAL A 104 -23.68 -27.78 -22.05
C VAL A 104 -23.47 -29.24 -21.66
N GLU A 105 -24.53 -29.90 -21.21
CA GLU A 105 -24.48 -31.30 -20.76
C GLU A 105 -24.53 -32.29 -21.94
N SER A 106 -25.37 -32.04 -22.94
CA SER A 106 -25.66 -32.99 -24.02
C SER A 106 -26.13 -32.29 -25.30
N CYS A 107 -26.45 -33.08 -26.34
CA CYS A 107 -26.99 -32.58 -27.62
C CYS A 107 -28.35 -31.85 -27.49
N ASN A 108 -28.98 -31.88 -26.31
CA ASN A 108 -30.30 -31.30 -26.03
C ASN A 108 -30.27 -29.77 -25.89
N GLY A 109 -29.08 -29.14 -25.93
CA GLY A 109 -28.92 -27.68 -25.98
C GLY A 109 -29.06 -26.92 -24.65
N TYR A 110 -29.35 -27.60 -23.54
CA TYR A 110 -29.45 -26.95 -22.22
C TYR A 110 -28.10 -26.41 -21.75
N LEU A 111 -28.04 -25.09 -21.57
CA LEU A 111 -26.93 -24.40 -20.93
C LEU A 111 -27.06 -24.50 -19.40
N ARG A 112 -25.92 -24.66 -18.72
CA ARG A 112 -25.77 -24.61 -17.27
C ARG A 112 -24.82 -23.47 -16.91
N ASP A 113 -25.18 -22.70 -15.90
CA ASP A 113 -24.30 -21.74 -15.25
C ASP A 113 -23.77 -22.34 -13.94
N TYR A 114 -22.47 -22.19 -13.68
CA TYR A 114 -21.82 -22.58 -12.44
C TYR A 114 -20.76 -21.57 -12.05
N SER A 115 -20.80 -21.08 -10.81
CA SER A 115 -19.83 -20.08 -10.33
C SER A 115 -18.98 -20.65 -9.20
N VAL A 116 -17.68 -20.36 -9.23
CA VAL A 116 -16.69 -20.85 -8.28
C VAL A 116 -15.63 -19.78 -7.99
N ASP A 117 -15.20 -19.70 -6.75
CA ASP A 117 -14.13 -18.81 -6.29
C ASP A 117 -12.82 -19.58 -6.21
N VAL A 118 -11.80 -19.12 -6.93
CA VAL A 118 -10.41 -19.62 -6.82
C VAL A 118 -9.60 -18.61 -5.99
N PRO A 119 -9.34 -18.89 -4.70
CA PRO A 119 -8.54 -18.00 -3.86
C PRO A 119 -7.05 -18.13 -4.18
N PHE A 120 -6.30 -17.02 -4.05
CA PHE A 120 -4.85 -17.02 -4.22
C PHE A 120 -4.16 -16.10 -3.21
N THR A 121 -2.86 -16.32 -3.02
CA THR A 121 -1.98 -15.51 -2.17
C THR A 121 -0.62 -15.41 -2.83
N CYS A 122 -0.10 -14.19 -2.96
CA CYS A 122 1.27 -13.95 -3.43
C CYS A 122 2.01 -13.10 -2.39
N ILE A 123 3.29 -13.40 -2.16
CA ILE A 123 4.18 -12.69 -1.24
C ILE A 123 5.53 -12.56 -1.91
N ASP A 124 6.01 -11.34 -2.12
CA ASP A 124 7.30 -11.10 -2.76
C ASP A 124 8.06 -9.91 -2.16
N GLU A 125 9.34 -9.76 -2.51
CA GLU A 125 10.17 -8.60 -2.20
C GLU A 125 10.11 -7.56 -3.32
N ILE A 126 9.91 -6.30 -2.95
CA ILE A 126 9.82 -5.16 -3.86
C ILE A 126 10.79 -4.05 -3.45
N PHE A 127 11.09 -3.15 -4.39
CA PHE A 127 11.97 -2.01 -4.17
C PHE A 127 11.17 -0.69 -4.23
N ILE A 128 11.15 0.03 -3.10
CA ILE A 128 10.46 1.31 -2.85
C ILE A 128 11.41 2.30 -2.14
N PRO A 129 12.41 2.86 -2.85
CA PRO A 129 13.44 3.70 -2.24
C PRO A 129 12.89 5.03 -1.68
N GLY A 130 11.81 5.56 -2.28
CA GLY A 130 11.17 6.82 -1.88
C GLY A 130 10.19 6.71 -0.70
N ALA A 131 10.04 5.53 -0.08
CA ALA A 131 9.11 5.34 1.04
C ALA A 131 9.65 5.95 2.34
N ASP A 132 8.78 6.55 3.16
CA ASP A 132 9.15 7.25 4.38
C ASP A 132 9.73 6.31 5.45
N ARG A 133 10.60 6.86 6.29
CA ARG A 133 11.33 6.07 7.29
C ARG A 133 10.40 5.63 8.42
N GLU A 134 10.01 4.35 8.42
CA GLU A 134 9.35 3.72 9.56
C GLU A 134 10.16 3.88 10.85
N LEU A 135 9.49 4.41 11.87
CA LEU A 135 9.98 4.52 13.24
C LEU A 135 9.53 3.29 14.06
N LYS A 136 10.38 2.84 14.98
CA LYS A 136 10.19 1.59 15.72
C LYS A 136 9.63 1.85 17.13
N SER A 137 8.39 1.42 17.35
CA SER A 137 7.68 1.50 18.63
C SER A 137 8.23 0.50 19.66
N GLN A 138 8.12 0.84 20.95
CA GLN A 138 8.37 -0.09 22.04
C GLN A 138 7.23 -0.06 23.07
N LYS A 139 6.38 -1.08 22.99
CA LYS A 139 5.18 -1.24 23.85
C LYS A 139 5.40 -2.06 25.11
N SER A 140 6.56 -2.71 25.26
CA SER A 140 6.85 -3.60 26.39
C SER A 140 7.72 -2.92 27.43
N SER A 141 7.24 -2.89 28.67
CA SER A 141 8.02 -2.51 29.85
C SER A 141 9.06 -3.57 30.21
N LEU A 142 8.89 -4.83 29.80
CA LEU A 142 9.83 -5.93 30.11
C LEU A 142 11.24 -5.68 29.56
N THR A 143 11.35 -4.91 28.47
CA THR A 143 12.64 -4.58 27.86
C THR A 143 13.24 -3.26 28.35
N HIS A 144 12.44 -2.33 28.91
CA HIS A 144 12.89 -1.04 29.47
C HIS A 144 12.19 -0.76 30.82
N GLU A 145 12.46 -1.61 31.81
CA GLU A 145 12.02 -1.41 33.20
C GLU A 145 13.09 -0.64 33.99
N TYR A 146 12.66 0.37 34.75
CA TYR A 146 13.48 0.99 35.79
C TYR A 146 13.33 0.20 37.09
N LYS A 147 14.40 -0.45 37.53
CA LYS A 147 14.53 -1.01 38.88
C LYS A 147 15.31 -0.06 39.77
N TYR A 148 14.87 0.08 41.02
CA TYR A 148 15.55 0.88 42.05
C TYR A 148 16.19 -0.05 43.07
N SER A 149 17.28 0.37 43.72
CA SER A 149 17.86 -0.40 44.83
C SER A 149 16.99 -0.34 46.08
N SER A 150 16.94 -1.46 46.81
CA SER A 150 16.32 -1.55 48.13
C SER A 150 17.01 -0.62 49.15
N LYS A 151 16.33 -0.30 50.26
CA LYS A 151 16.88 0.58 51.32
C LYS A 151 18.21 0.09 51.91
N ASN A 152 18.40 -1.24 51.99
CA ASN A 152 19.66 -1.85 52.44
C ASN A 152 20.72 -2.01 51.33
N LYS A 153 20.40 -1.64 50.08
CA LYS A 153 21.25 -1.76 48.88
C LYS A 153 21.68 -3.19 48.52
N LEU A 154 21.04 -4.22 49.09
CA LEU A 154 21.36 -5.64 48.85
C LEU A 154 20.47 -6.30 47.77
N GLY A 155 19.64 -5.52 47.07
CA GLY A 155 18.78 -6.02 45.99
C GLY A 155 17.95 -4.91 45.35
N GLY A 156 16.97 -5.31 44.52
CA GLY A 156 15.95 -4.39 44.01
C GLY A 156 14.89 -4.07 45.06
N ASP A 157 14.33 -2.86 45.02
CA ASP A 157 13.18 -2.45 45.85
C ASP A 157 11.91 -3.13 45.31
N PRO A 158 11.27 -4.05 46.06
CA PRO A 158 10.04 -4.70 45.61
C PRO A 158 8.82 -3.75 45.60
N HIS A 159 8.95 -2.56 46.19
CA HIS A 159 7.87 -1.57 46.26
C HIS A 159 7.97 -0.47 45.20
N LYS A 160 9.02 -0.49 44.35
CA LYS A 160 9.24 0.52 43.32
C LYS A 160 9.74 -0.09 42.02
N SER A 161 9.00 0.15 40.95
CA SER A 161 9.49 0.04 39.58
C SER A 161 8.88 1.15 38.73
N GLY A 162 9.49 1.40 37.58
CA GLY A 162 8.95 2.25 36.52
C GLY A 162 9.23 1.62 35.17
N SER A 163 8.74 2.24 34.09
CA SER A 163 9.07 1.82 32.73
C SER A 163 8.92 2.97 31.76
N TYR A 164 9.70 2.94 30.68
CA TYR A 164 9.51 3.82 29.53
C TYR A 164 9.07 3.01 28.31
N THR A 165 7.98 3.45 27.69
CA THR A 165 7.37 2.83 26.50
C THR A 165 6.86 3.93 25.59
N HIS A 166 7.01 3.76 24.28
CA HIS A 166 6.61 4.74 23.27
C HIS A 166 6.04 4.06 22.03
N GLU A 167 5.15 4.77 21.33
CA GLU A 167 4.51 4.30 20.11
C GLU A 167 4.62 5.35 19.02
N TYR A 168 5.13 4.94 17.86
CA TYR A 168 5.05 5.68 16.61
C TYR A 168 3.91 5.09 15.77
N PHE A 169 3.14 5.97 15.14
CA PHE A 169 2.09 5.63 14.19
C PHE A 169 2.62 6.02 12.81
N ASN A 170 3.24 5.05 12.12
CA ASN A 170 3.79 5.27 10.78
C ASN A 170 2.67 5.31 9.74
N GLU A 171 2.82 6.12 8.70
CA GLU A 171 1.88 6.14 7.57
C GLU A 171 1.94 4.81 6.80
N PRO A 172 0.80 4.14 6.53
CA PRO A 172 0.77 2.92 5.73
C PRO A 172 1.14 3.16 4.27
N ILE A 173 1.48 2.08 3.57
CA ILE A 173 1.64 2.08 2.12
C ILE A 173 0.39 1.46 1.52
N GLU A 174 -0.37 2.23 0.76
CA GLU A 174 -1.59 1.80 0.09
C GLU A 174 -1.29 1.15 -1.26
N CYS A 175 -1.98 0.05 -1.57
CA CYS A 175 -1.97 -0.56 -2.89
C CYS A 175 -3.19 -0.11 -3.71
N VAL A 176 -2.96 0.42 -4.91
CA VAL A 176 -4.00 0.70 -5.91
C VAL A 176 -3.86 -0.26 -7.08
N LEU A 177 -4.79 -1.21 -7.22
CA LEU A 177 -4.85 -2.09 -8.40
C LEU A 177 -5.24 -1.27 -9.63
N LYS A 178 -4.38 -1.30 -10.66
CA LYS A 178 -4.58 -0.61 -11.94
C LYS A 178 -5.14 -1.53 -13.01
N SER A 179 -4.61 -2.74 -13.10
CA SER A 179 -5.10 -3.79 -13.99
C SER A 179 -4.75 -5.17 -13.44
N ALA A 180 -5.50 -6.17 -13.89
CA ALA A 180 -5.18 -7.57 -13.69
C ALA A 180 -5.47 -8.34 -14.98
N ASP A 181 -4.56 -9.22 -15.36
CA ASP A 181 -4.71 -10.13 -16.49
C ASP A 181 -4.47 -11.59 -16.06
N ILE A 182 -4.98 -12.52 -16.86
CA ILE A 182 -4.92 -13.96 -16.58
C ILE A 182 -4.55 -14.68 -17.88
N MET A 183 -3.46 -15.43 -17.85
CA MET A 183 -3.11 -16.41 -18.87
C MET A 183 -3.40 -17.80 -18.32
N GLU A 184 -4.11 -18.67 -19.05
CA GLU A 184 -4.45 -20.01 -18.52
C GLU A 184 -4.52 -21.13 -19.56
N ILE A 185 -4.50 -22.36 -19.06
CA ILE A 185 -4.80 -23.58 -19.80
C ILE A 185 -5.68 -24.53 -18.97
N ASP A 186 -6.79 -24.98 -19.58
CA ASP A 186 -7.73 -25.93 -19.00
C ASP A 186 -7.46 -27.36 -19.50
N LEU A 187 -7.31 -28.31 -18.58
CA LEU A 187 -7.00 -29.71 -18.90
C LEU A 187 -8.11 -30.67 -18.43
N TYR A 188 -8.82 -31.25 -19.39
CA TYR A 188 -9.97 -32.16 -19.19
C TYR A 188 -9.53 -33.62 -18.99
N LYS A 189 -8.88 -33.92 -17.86
CA LYS A 189 -8.26 -35.24 -17.62
C LYS A 189 -9.23 -36.41 -17.52
N ASP A 190 -10.49 -36.17 -17.18
CA ASP A 190 -11.54 -37.19 -17.08
C ASP A 190 -12.40 -37.32 -18.35
N TYR A 191 -11.97 -36.71 -19.46
CA TYR A 191 -12.70 -36.74 -20.74
C TYR A 191 -12.90 -38.17 -21.28
N LYS A 192 -14.14 -38.67 -21.20
CA LYS A 192 -14.56 -40.00 -21.64
C LYS A 192 -15.92 -39.93 -22.32
N HIS A 193 -16.10 -40.69 -23.40
CA HIS A 193 -17.34 -40.74 -24.18
C HIS A 193 -17.87 -39.35 -24.62
N GLY A 194 -16.97 -38.41 -24.87
CA GLY A 194 -17.32 -37.04 -25.29
C GLY A 194 -17.79 -36.12 -24.16
N ARG A 195 -17.53 -36.46 -22.89
CA ARG A 195 -17.90 -35.65 -21.72
C ARG A 195 -16.80 -35.67 -20.65
N PHE A 196 -16.75 -34.63 -19.82
CA PHE A 196 -15.81 -34.45 -18.72
C PHE A 196 -16.54 -33.78 -17.53
N THR A 197 -16.00 -33.90 -16.32
CA THR A 197 -16.57 -33.24 -15.12
C THR A 197 -15.52 -32.41 -14.39
N ASN A 198 -14.23 -32.70 -14.56
CA ASN A 198 -13.16 -32.08 -13.80
C ASN A 198 -12.22 -31.29 -14.72
N LEU A 199 -12.18 -29.97 -14.50
CA LEU A 199 -11.17 -29.10 -15.07
C LEU A 199 -9.95 -29.11 -14.16
N THR A 200 -8.78 -29.46 -14.71
CA THR A 200 -7.50 -29.14 -14.08
C THR A 200 -6.95 -27.90 -14.75
N GLU A 201 -7.04 -26.77 -14.09
CA GLU A 201 -6.64 -25.47 -14.63
C GLU A 201 -5.21 -25.15 -14.18
N ARG A 202 -4.42 -24.53 -15.05
CA ARG A 202 -3.18 -23.85 -14.68
C ARG A 202 -3.25 -22.43 -15.22
N MET A 203 -3.07 -21.44 -14.36
CA MET A 203 -3.17 -20.04 -14.73
C MET A 203 -2.09 -19.20 -14.05
N GLU A 204 -1.58 -18.23 -14.80
CA GLU A 204 -0.75 -17.12 -14.35
C GLU A 204 -1.70 -15.93 -14.15
N VAL A 205 -1.60 -15.24 -13.02
CA VAL A 205 -2.34 -13.99 -12.75
C VAL A 205 -1.35 -12.87 -12.53
N ASN A 206 -1.41 -11.85 -13.38
CA ASN A 206 -0.56 -10.68 -13.29
C ASN A 206 -1.35 -9.51 -12.72
N LEU A 207 -0.76 -8.82 -11.76
CA LEU A 207 -1.39 -7.74 -11.00
C LEU A 207 -0.53 -6.49 -11.11
N TRP A 208 -1.05 -5.47 -11.78
CA TRP A 208 -0.40 -4.18 -11.89
C TRP A 208 -0.86 -3.27 -10.75
N LEU A 209 0.01 -3.09 -9.77
CA LEU A 209 -0.23 -2.34 -8.55
C LEU A 209 0.55 -1.01 -8.59
N MET A 210 -0.11 0.08 -8.21
CA MET A 210 0.54 1.36 -7.91
C MET A 210 0.59 1.50 -6.39
N LEU A 211 1.78 1.69 -5.83
CA LEU A 211 1.98 1.87 -4.40
C LEU A 211 2.03 3.36 -4.06
N VAL A 212 1.29 3.78 -3.03
CA VAL A 212 1.18 5.18 -2.61
C VAL A 212 1.40 5.28 -1.10
N GLN A 213 1.98 6.37 -0.65
CA GLN A 213 2.07 6.72 0.77
C GLN A 213 1.94 8.23 0.91
N ASN A 214 1.19 8.72 1.90
CA ASN A 214 1.19 10.14 2.21
C ASN A 214 2.48 10.51 2.95
N GLN A 215 3.11 11.62 2.59
CA GLN A 215 4.41 12.01 3.13
C GLN A 215 4.44 13.50 3.47
N GLU A 216 5.07 13.83 4.59
CA GLU A 216 5.41 15.21 4.92
C GLU A 216 6.62 15.65 4.08
N ARG A 217 6.40 16.60 3.17
CA ARG A 217 7.43 17.17 2.31
C ARG A 217 7.62 18.63 2.64
N PHE A 218 8.82 18.97 3.13
CA PHE A 218 9.25 20.35 3.27
C PHE A 218 9.61 20.90 1.90
N ALA A 219 9.08 22.09 1.56
CA ALA A 219 9.57 22.84 0.43
C ALA A 219 10.98 23.32 0.76
N TYR A 220 11.98 22.87 0.02
CA TYR A 220 13.26 23.56 -0.03
C TYR A 220 13.02 24.94 -0.67
N HIS A 221 13.68 25.97 -0.17
CA HIS A 221 13.73 27.24 -0.90
C HIS A 221 14.48 27.01 -2.22
N ASP A 222 14.00 27.62 -3.31
CA ASP A 222 14.44 27.31 -4.69
C ASP A 222 15.94 27.57 -4.95
N GLU A 223 16.67 28.22 -4.05
CA GLU A 223 18.10 28.52 -4.18
C GLU A 223 19.03 27.28 -4.06
N ASP A 224 18.52 26.16 -3.53
CA ASP A 224 19.29 24.90 -3.34
C ASP A 224 18.87 23.75 -4.29
N ALA A 225 17.98 24.00 -5.26
CA ALA A 225 17.55 22.98 -6.20
C ALA A 225 18.68 22.64 -7.20
N PRO A 226 19.10 21.36 -7.33
CA PRO A 226 19.92 20.97 -8.48
C PRO A 226 19.08 21.10 -9.74
N ASP A 227 19.59 21.81 -10.76
CA ASP A 227 18.89 22.07 -12.02
C ASP A 227 18.17 20.80 -12.53
N CYS A 228 16.84 20.83 -12.54
CA CYS A 228 16.08 19.81 -13.25
C CYS A 228 16.46 19.89 -14.73
N PRO A 229 16.94 18.80 -15.35
CA PRO A 229 17.19 18.80 -16.78
C PRO A 229 15.87 19.11 -17.49
N LEU A 230 15.82 20.27 -18.16
CA LEU A 230 14.77 20.57 -19.11
C LEU A 230 14.83 19.49 -20.19
N LEU A 231 13.66 18.92 -20.55
CA LEU A 231 13.60 18.00 -21.67
C LEU A 231 14.00 18.76 -22.94
N GLU A 232 14.98 18.22 -23.65
CA GLU A 232 15.61 18.80 -24.85
C GLU A 232 14.67 18.75 -26.06
N ASP A 233 13.57 19.54 -26.05
CA ASP A 233 12.57 19.55 -27.14
C ASP A 233 11.89 20.92 -27.39
N GLU A 234 12.41 22.05 -26.87
CA GLU A 234 11.94 23.42 -27.25
C GLU A 234 13.08 24.46 -27.44
N VAL A 235 14.32 24.03 -27.78
CA VAL A 235 15.44 24.97 -28.04
C VAL A 235 16.17 24.68 -29.36
N GLU A 236 15.45 24.79 -30.47
CA GLU A 236 16.04 25.21 -31.76
C GLU A 236 15.51 26.61 -32.12
N GLU A 237 16.22 27.66 -31.70
CA GLU A 237 16.78 28.67 -32.62
C GLU A 237 17.59 29.76 -31.88
N MET A 238 18.76 30.10 -32.44
CA MET A 238 19.60 31.30 -32.22
C MET A 238 20.56 31.38 -31.00
N GLU A 239 21.81 30.96 -31.25
CA GLU A 239 23.03 31.71 -30.86
C GLU A 239 23.05 33.09 -31.59
N GLU A 240 23.81 34.15 -31.24
CA GLU A 240 24.76 34.55 -30.17
C GLU A 240 24.78 36.12 -30.20
N PRO A 241 25.61 36.89 -29.45
CA PRO A 241 26.38 36.66 -28.22
C PRO A 241 26.14 37.77 -27.15
N SER A 242 27.02 37.85 -26.15
CA SER A 242 26.98 38.77 -25.01
C SER A 242 27.26 40.26 -25.32
N SER A 243 26.60 41.17 -24.57
CA SER A 243 27.16 42.51 -24.28
C SER A 243 26.60 43.10 -22.97
N GLU A 244 27.39 44.00 -22.36
CA GLU A 244 27.20 44.54 -21.01
C GLU A 244 25.92 45.37 -20.86
N ARG A 245 25.05 45.03 -19.89
CA ARG A 245 23.89 45.85 -19.55
C ARG A 245 24.31 47.11 -18.80
N LYS A 246 24.36 48.24 -19.51
CA LYS A 246 24.32 49.59 -18.89
C LYS A 246 23.01 49.77 -18.11
N PRO A 247 23.00 50.51 -16.99
CA PRO A 247 21.82 50.67 -16.15
C PRO A 247 20.67 51.32 -16.93
N SER A 248 19.47 50.75 -16.82
CA SER A 248 18.28 51.26 -17.51
C SER A 248 17.79 52.56 -16.88
N LYS A 249 17.52 53.57 -17.72
CA LYS A 249 16.84 54.81 -17.34
C LYS A 249 15.52 54.49 -16.63
N THR A 250 15.22 55.25 -15.59
CA THR A 250 13.96 55.10 -14.84
C THR A 250 12.79 55.64 -15.66
N ILE A 251 11.57 55.28 -15.25
CA ILE A 251 10.33 55.78 -15.89
C ILE A 251 10.27 57.32 -15.81
N LEU A 252 10.80 57.94 -14.76
CA LEU A 252 10.85 59.40 -14.61
C LEU A 252 11.78 60.05 -15.66
N ASP A 253 12.94 59.45 -15.92
CA ASP A 253 13.87 59.93 -16.96
C ASP A 253 13.22 59.90 -18.35
N LEU A 254 12.48 58.82 -18.66
CA LEU A 254 11.76 58.66 -19.93
C LEU A 254 10.58 59.63 -20.09
N ILE A 255 9.91 59.98 -18.99
CA ILE A 255 8.85 61.00 -18.99
C ILE A 255 9.45 62.39 -19.23
N GLN A 256 10.53 62.75 -18.52
CA GLN A 256 11.18 64.05 -18.68
C GLN A 256 11.72 64.24 -20.10
N GLU A 257 12.41 63.23 -20.64
CA GLU A 257 12.94 63.24 -22.01
C GLU A 257 11.83 63.30 -23.10
N ARG A 258 10.56 63.08 -22.74
CA ARG A 258 9.40 63.25 -23.62
C ARG A 258 8.76 64.64 -23.47
N ILE A 259 8.75 65.20 -22.26
CA ILE A 259 8.36 66.59 -22.00
C ILE A 259 9.33 67.55 -22.72
N ASP A 260 10.63 67.32 -22.59
CA ASP A 260 11.66 68.17 -23.19
C ASP A 260 11.57 68.19 -24.72
N ARG A 261 11.31 67.04 -25.34
CA ARG A 261 11.04 66.89 -26.80
C ARG A 261 9.73 67.52 -27.28
N MET A 262 8.81 67.83 -26.39
CA MET A 262 7.56 68.53 -26.73
C MET A 262 7.69 70.06 -26.60
N ASN A 263 8.76 70.54 -25.96
CA ASN A 263 9.03 71.96 -25.69
C ASN A 263 10.22 72.50 -26.52
N SER A 264 10.71 71.73 -27.49
CA SER A 264 11.86 72.05 -28.38
C SER A 264 11.44 72.19 -29.84
#